data_AF-A0A7X8ZHL1-F1
#
_entry.id   AF-A0A7X8ZHL1-F1
#
_cell.length_a   1.000
_cell.length_b   1.000
_cell.length_c   1.000
_cell.angle_alpha   90.00
_cell.angle_beta   90.00
_cell.angle_gamma   90.00
#
_symmetry.space_group_name_H-M   'P 1'
#
loop_
_entity.id
_entity.type
_entity.pdbx_description
1 polymer ?
#
loop_
_entity_poly.entity_id
_entity_poly.type
_entity_poly.pdbx_seq_one_letter_code
_entity_poly.pdbx_strand_id
1 'polypeptide(L)'
;MIQAKGFSIQVYSEDFQNDFISLTDIAKYKSDEPNDVIRNWMRGKDTIEFLGLWETLNNPNFNPVEFDGFRMQAGSNAFTLSPKKWINSTNSIGIVSKAGRYGGTYAHSDIAMEFASWISAEFKLYIIQDYKRIKLDENSRLSLTWNLHREISKINYRIHTDAIKQYLMDDLTDDQLGFKYASEADMLNVALFNKRAKQWREENPDLKGNMRDYASLEELLVLANMESYNAILIEKGTEQKERMIELR
;
A
#
# COMPACT_ATOMS: atom_id res chain seq x y z
N MET A 1 -3.15 -2.37 13.93
CA MET A 1 -3.52 -1.97 15.32
C MET A 1 -2.57 -2.65 16.27
N ILE A 2 -2.05 -1.90 17.25
CA ILE A 2 -1.24 -2.42 18.33
C ILE A 2 -2.16 -2.94 19.45
N GLN A 3 -1.84 -4.09 20.02
CA GLN A 3 -2.51 -4.66 21.19
C GLN A 3 -1.57 -4.56 22.40
N ALA A 4 -2.00 -3.85 23.44
CA ALA A 4 -1.23 -3.68 24.66
C ALA A 4 -2.15 -3.87 25.88
N LYS A 5 -1.90 -4.91 26.69
CA LYS A 5 -2.63 -5.17 27.95
C LYS A 5 -4.17 -5.09 27.82
N GLY A 6 -4.72 -5.63 26.74
CA GLY A 6 -6.17 -5.62 26.46
C GLY A 6 -6.70 -4.34 25.80
N PHE A 7 -5.85 -3.35 25.55
CA PHE A 7 -6.18 -2.14 24.79
C PHE A 7 -5.75 -2.26 23.34
N SER A 8 -6.63 -1.83 22.43
CA SER A 8 -6.33 -1.67 21.01
C SER A 8 -5.94 -0.22 20.72
N ILE A 9 -4.73 -0.03 20.19
CA ILE A 9 -4.18 1.27 19.82
C ILE A 9 -4.13 1.37 18.29
N GLN A 10 -4.74 2.43 17.76
CA GLN A 10 -4.73 2.67 16.32
C GLN A 10 -3.34 3.07 15.84
N VAL A 11 -2.96 2.52 14.69
CA VAL A 11 -1.75 2.86 13.95
C VAL A 11 -2.15 3.05 12.50
N TYR A 12 -1.66 4.12 11.88
CA TYR A 12 -1.74 4.31 10.44
C TYR A 12 -0.36 4.70 9.90
N SER A 13 -0.12 4.41 8.64
CA SER A 13 1.09 4.80 7.91
C SER A 13 0.66 5.64 6.72
N GLU A 14 1.32 6.77 6.46
CA GLU A 14 1.02 7.63 5.30
C GLU A 14 1.92 7.32 4.10
N ASP A 15 3.14 6.82 4.31
CA ASP A 15 4.15 6.62 3.27
C ASP A 15 4.99 5.33 3.44
N PHE A 16 4.47 4.37 4.20
CA PHE A 16 5.14 3.11 4.59
C PHE A 16 6.41 3.27 5.43
N GLN A 17 6.83 4.51 5.73
CA GLN A 17 8.02 4.80 6.55
C GLN A 17 7.63 5.43 7.89
N ASN A 18 6.69 6.36 7.87
CA ASN A 18 6.26 7.15 9.02
C ASN A 18 4.95 6.59 9.58
N ASP A 19 5.10 5.81 10.65
CA ASP A 19 3.97 5.27 11.40
C ASP A 19 3.51 6.24 12.47
N PHE A 20 2.21 6.49 12.48
CA PHE A 20 1.53 7.32 13.46
C PHE A 20 0.70 6.47 14.40
N ILE A 21 0.99 6.58 15.68
CA ILE A 21 0.34 5.83 16.76
C ILE A 21 -0.59 6.77 17.52
N SER A 22 -1.80 6.30 17.82
CA SER A 22 -2.82 7.07 18.54
C SER A 22 -2.41 7.34 20.00
N LEU A 23 -2.01 8.57 20.30
CA LEU A 23 -1.80 9.02 21.67
C LEU A 23 -3.10 8.99 22.47
N THR A 24 -4.23 9.28 21.81
CA THR A 24 -5.55 9.21 22.46
C THR A 24 -5.86 7.80 22.96
N ASP A 25 -5.54 6.75 22.19
CA ASP A 25 -5.77 5.37 22.63
C ASP A 25 -4.79 4.94 23.73
N ILE A 26 -3.53 5.38 23.66
CA ILE A 26 -2.57 5.15 24.76
C ILE A 26 -3.05 5.86 26.04
N ALA A 27 -3.55 7.08 25.94
CA ALA A 27 -4.01 7.87 27.08
C ALA A 27 -5.23 7.26 27.80
N LYS A 28 -6.10 6.53 27.07
CA LYS A 28 -7.24 5.79 27.65
C LYS A 28 -6.82 4.72 28.65
N TYR A 29 -5.57 4.24 28.58
CA TYR A 29 -5.03 3.35 29.62
C TYR A 29 -4.93 4.04 30.99
N LYS A 30 -4.77 5.37 31.01
CA LYS A 30 -4.54 6.16 32.22
C LYS A 30 -5.80 6.84 32.75
N SER A 31 -6.69 7.31 31.87
CA SER A 31 -7.85 8.12 32.23
C SER A 31 -8.95 8.04 31.17
N ASP A 32 -10.20 8.24 31.59
CA ASP A 32 -11.36 8.42 30.70
C ASP A 32 -11.36 9.78 29.99
N GLU A 33 -10.48 10.71 30.40
CA GLU A 33 -10.24 12.02 29.78
C GLU A 33 -8.89 12.09 29.04
N PRO A 34 -8.73 11.39 27.91
CA PRO A 34 -7.43 11.21 27.25
C PRO A 34 -6.80 12.52 26.73
N ASN A 35 -7.63 13.50 26.36
CA ASN A 35 -7.15 14.79 25.88
C ASN A 35 -6.40 15.58 26.97
N ASP A 36 -6.85 15.48 28.21
CA ASP A 36 -6.22 16.17 29.33
C ASP A 36 -4.93 15.48 29.76
N VAL A 37 -4.86 14.14 29.64
CA VAL A 37 -3.60 13.40 29.82
C VAL A 37 -2.54 13.88 28.83
N ILE A 38 -2.89 14.02 27.54
CA ILE A 38 -1.96 14.49 26.51
C ILE A 38 -1.53 15.94 26.77
N ARG A 39 -2.48 16.82 27.12
CA ARG A 39 -2.17 18.21 27.49
C ARG A 39 -1.22 18.29 28.69
N ASN A 40 -1.43 17.45 29.70
CA ASN A 40 -0.57 17.41 30.89
C ASN A 40 0.85 16.95 30.56
N TRP A 41 0.99 15.94 29.71
CA TRP A 41 2.30 15.50 29.22
C TRP A 41 3.03 16.63 28.48
N MET A 42 2.36 17.32 27.56
CA MET A 42 2.94 18.42 26.78
C MET A 42 3.34 19.67 27.59
N ARG A 43 3.01 19.74 28.89
CA ARG A 43 3.47 20.83 29.77
C ARG A 43 4.89 20.60 30.30
N GLY A 44 5.37 19.35 30.24
CA GLY A 44 6.68 18.95 30.74
C GLY A 44 7.80 19.62 29.95
N LYS A 45 8.81 20.14 30.66
CA LYS A 45 9.98 20.76 30.01
C LYS A 45 10.73 19.75 29.14
N ASP A 46 10.99 18.56 29.68
CA ASP A 46 11.68 17.49 28.95
C ASP A 46 10.88 17.04 27.72
N THR A 47 9.54 17.03 27.83
CA THR A 47 8.65 16.74 26.69
C THR A 47 8.79 17.78 25.59
N ILE A 48 8.76 19.08 25.92
CA ILE A 48 8.94 20.14 24.92
C ILE A 48 10.32 20.06 24.27
N GLU A 49 11.37 19.83 25.05
CA GLU A 49 12.73 19.68 24.52
C GLU A 49 12.84 18.46 23.59
N PHE A 50 12.28 17.32 23.99
CA PHE A 50 12.24 16.11 23.16
C PHE A 50 11.46 16.33 21.85
N LEU A 51 10.27 16.92 21.92
CA LEU A 51 9.46 17.22 20.74
C LEU A 51 10.20 18.19 19.81
N GLY A 52 10.77 19.27 20.34
CA GLY A 52 11.54 20.22 19.54
C GLY A 52 12.77 19.61 18.89
N LEU A 53 13.49 18.72 19.59
CA LEU A 53 14.62 17.99 19.02
C LEU A 53 14.18 17.07 17.89
N TRP A 54 13.12 16.30 18.11
CA TRP A 54 12.57 15.41 17.08
C TRP A 54 12.18 16.19 15.83
N GLU A 55 11.48 17.32 15.98
CA GLU A 55 11.12 18.19 14.86
C GLU A 55 12.34 18.79 14.17
N THR A 56 13.33 19.28 14.92
CA THR A 56 14.56 19.84 14.33
C THR A 56 15.30 18.83 13.45
N LEU A 57 15.27 17.55 13.81
CA LEU A 57 15.94 16.48 13.07
C LEU A 57 15.15 16.01 11.85
N ASN A 58 13.81 16.07 11.89
CA ASN A 58 12.95 15.40 10.91
C ASN A 58 12.07 16.36 10.10
N ASN A 59 11.98 17.63 10.46
CA ASN A 59 11.07 18.61 9.87
C ASN A 59 11.80 19.87 9.38
N PRO A 60 12.09 19.96 8.07
CA PRO A 60 12.73 21.14 7.47
C PRO A 60 11.93 22.45 7.62
N ASN A 61 10.62 22.37 7.83
CA ASN A 61 9.72 23.53 7.93
C ASN A 61 9.40 23.92 9.38
N PHE A 62 10.09 23.31 10.36
CA PHE A 62 9.90 23.59 11.78
C PHE A 62 10.20 25.06 12.10
N ASN A 63 9.38 25.68 12.93
CA ASN A 63 9.56 27.07 13.36
C ASN A 63 10.26 27.12 14.74
N PRO A 64 11.59 27.36 14.78
CA PRO A 64 12.37 27.35 16.02
C PRO A 64 12.04 28.53 16.95
N VAL A 65 11.53 29.64 16.42
CA VAL A 65 11.24 30.85 17.22
C VAL A 65 10.06 30.61 18.15
N GLU A 66 8.97 30.05 17.63
CA GLU A 66 7.80 29.69 18.45
C GLU A 66 8.14 28.54 19.41
N PHE A 67 8.97 27.59 18.97
CA PHE A 67 9.49 26.53 19.83
C PHE A 67 10.27 27.08 21.04
N ASP A 68 11.22 27.98 20.83
CA ASP A 68 11.98 28.60 21.92
C ASP A 68 11.06 29.33 22.90
N GLY A 69 10.02 30.01 22.38
CA GLY A 69 8.98 30.63 23.20
C GLY A 69 8.25 29.63 24.10
N PHE A 70 7.87 28.46 23.58
CA PHE A 70 7.27 27.40 24.39
C PHE A 70 8.26 26.78 25.37
N ARG A 71 9.51 26.54 24.94
CA ARG A 71 10.57 25.97 25.76
C ARG A 71 10.86 26.83 26.99
N MET A 72 10.88 28.16 26.84
CA MET A 72 11.08 29.10 27.95
C MET A 72 9.92 29.11 28.95
N GLN A 73 8.69 28.87 28.50
CA GLN A 73 7.50 28.86 29.36
C GLN A 73 7.23 27.50 30.02
N ALA A 74 7.75 26.43 29.42
CA ALA A 74 7.54 25.04 29.84
C ALA A 74 7.98 24.80 31.30
N GLY A 75 7.24 23.96 32.01
CA GLY A 75 7.47 23.68 33.43
C GLY A 75 6.90 24.71 34.41
N SER A 76 6.38 25.86 33.94
CA SER A 76 5.63 26.77 34.81
C SER A 76 4.20 26.27 35.07
N ASN A 77 3.67 26.54 36.27
CA ASN A 77 2.32 26.10 36.66
C ASN A 77 1.22 26.70 35.77
N ALA A 78 1.43 27.90 35.24
CA ALA A 78 0.47 28.56 34.35
C ALA A 78 0.59 28.12 32.89
N PHE A 79 1.69 27.47 32.50
CA PHE A 79 1.90 27.04 31.13
C PHE A 79 0.91 25.95 30.74
N THR A 80 0.26 26.17 29.60
CA THR A 80 -0.63 25.19 28.97
C THR A 80 -0.31 25.12 27.48
N LEU A 81 -0.26 23.89 26.97
CA LEU A 81 -0.03 23.63 25.56
C LEU A 81 -0.95 22.49 25.12
N SER A 82 -1.67 22.70 24.03
CA SER A 82 -2.47 21.66 23.39
C SER A 82 -1.75 21.16 22.14
N PRO A 83 -2.01 19.91 21.70
CA PRO A 83 -1.46 19.40 20.44
C PRO A 83 -1.71 20.34 19.27
N LYS A 84 -2.93 20.86 19.12
CA LYS A 84 -3.28 21.80 18.04
C LYS A 84 -2.48 23.11 18.11
N LYS A 85 -2.26 23.65 19.31
CA LYS A 85 -1.47 24.88 19.48
C LYS A 85 -0.01 24.64 19.11
N TRP A 86 0.57 23.52 19.54
CA TRP A 86 1.92 23.11 19.14
C TRP A 86 2.04 23.01 17.61
N ILE A 87 1.18 22.21 16.98
CA ILE A 87 1.17 21.99 15.53
C ILE A 87 1.11 23.29 14.76
N ASN A 88 0.15 24.15 15.08
CA ASN A 88 -0.10 25.37 14.30
C ASN A 88 0.98 26.44 14.53
N SER A 89 1.56 26.53 15.72
CA SER A 89 2.59 27.54 16.03
C SER A 89 3.96 27.12 15.51
N THR A 90 4.32 25.85 15.62
CA THR A 90 5.67 25.38 15.27
C THR A 90 5.78 24.71 13.91
N ASN A 91 4.69 24.58 13.16
CA ASN A 91 4.58 23.76 11.95
C ASN A 91 5.02 22.30 12.18
N SER A 92 4.71 21.73 13.35
CA SER A 92 5.15 20.39 13.72
C SER A 92 4.53 19.30 12.83
N ILE A 93 5.31 18.30 12.43
CA ILE A 93 4.81 17.13 11.67
C ILE A 93 4.77 15.85 12.51
N GLY A 94 5.46 15.82 13.64
CA GLY A 94 5.58 14.66 14.52
C GLY A 94 4.33 14.37 15.34
N ILE A 95 3.45 15.36 15.52
CA ILE A 95 2.13 15.21 16.15
C ILE A 95 1.06 15.65 15.15
N VAL A 96 -0.01 14.88 15.03
CA VAL A 96 -1.16 15.17 14.15
C VAL A 96 -2.45 15.12 14.95
N SER A 97 -3.35 16.08 14.74
CA SER A 97 -4.68 16.08 15.33
C SER A 97 -5.75 15.97 14.24
N LYS A 98 -6.49 14.85 14.23
CA LYS A 98 -7.57 14.57 13.27
C LYS A 98 -8.93 14.72 13.96
N ALA A 99 -9.93 15.23 13.25
CA ALA A 99 -11.31 15.31 13.71
C ALA A 99 -12.15 14.17 13.09
N GLY A 100 -13.30 13.83 13.71
CA GLY A 100 -14.25 12.86 13.18
C GLY A 100 -14.28 11.51 13.90
N ARG A 101 -14.91 10.50 13.29
CA ARG A 101 -15.18 9.17 13.88
C ARG A 101 -13.90 8.39 14.22
N TYR A 102 -12.83 8.62 13.49
CA TYR A 102 -11.47 8.13 13.76
C TYR A 102 -10.53 9.29 14.12
N GLY A 103 -11.11 10.34 14.73
CA GLY A 103 -10.37 11.50 15.21
C GLY A 103 -9.59 11.18 16.49
N GLY A 104 -8.65 12.05 16.80
CA GLY A 104 -7.74 11.89 17.93
C GLY A 104 -6.44 12.64 17.71
N THR A 105 -5.54 12.48 18.67
CA THR A 105 -4.15 12.92 18.54
C THR A 105 -3.28 11.70 18.28
N TYR A 106 -2.50 11.79 17.21
CA TYR A 106 -1.55 10.77 16.80
C TYR A 106 -0.16 11.38 16.82
N ALA A 107 0.85 10.55 16.98
CA ALA A 107 2.22 11.00 16.86
C ALA A 107 3.09 9.95 16.19
N HIS A 108 4.22 10.39 15.63
CA HIS A 108 5.25 9.51 15.11
C HIS A 108 5.65 8.47 16.16
N SER A 109 6.03 7.27 15.71
CA SER A 109 6.33 6.13 16.58
C SER A 109 7.28 6.48 17.74
N ASP A 110 8.38 7.19 17.51
CA ASP A 110 9.31 7.62 18.58
C ASP A 110 8.63 8.50 19.64
N ILE A 111 7.84 9.47 19.19
CA ILE A 111 7.09 10.40 20.06
C ILE A 111 6.02 9.65 20.86
N ALA A 112 5.32 8.71 20.22
CA ALA A 112 4.33 7.88 20.89
C ALA A 112 4.97 6.95 21.93
N MET A 113 6.17 6.43 21.67
CA MET A 113 6.91 5.63 22.65
C MET A 113 7.37 6.48 23.83
N GLU A 114 7.76 7.74 23.60
CA GLU A 114 8.09 8.66 24.68
C GLU A 114 6.85 8.97 25.54
N PHE A 115 5.70 9.24 24.91
CA PHE A 115 4.43 9.42 25.64
C PHE A 115 4.04 8.18 26.46
N ALA A 116 4.19 6.98 25.87
CA ALA A 116 3.93 5.73 26.58
C ALA A 116 4.86 5.56 27.80
N SER A 117 6.14 5.98 27.68
CA SER A 117 7.09 5.99 28.80
C SER A 117 6.61 6.83 29.96
N TRP A 118 6.11 8.02 29.65
CA TRP A 118 5.58 8.95 30.65
C TRP A 118 4.31 8.39 31.32
N ILE A 119 3.48 7.65 30.60
CA ILE A 119 2.28 7.00 31.15
C ILE A 119 2.64 5.83 32.08
N SER A 120 3.44 4.87 31.58
CA SER A 120 3.79 3.64 32.31
C SER A 120 4.89 2.86 31.59
N ALA A 121 5.98 2.56 32.31
CA ALA A 121 7.05 1.71 31.79
C ALA A 121 6.56 0.30 31.37
N GLU A 122 5.64 -0.29 32.14
CA GLU A 122 5.03 -1.58 31.81
C GLU A 122 4.23 -1.50 30.51
N PHE A 123 3.35 -0.51 30.39
CA PHE A 123 2.50 -0.35 29.21
C PHE A 123 3.32 -0.06 27.95
N LYS A 124 4.38 0.76 28.07
CA LYS A 124 5.35 1.00 27.00
C LYS A 124 5.95 -0.30 26.47
N LEU A 125 6.35 -1.23 27.34
CA LEU A 125 6.96 -2.50 26.90
C LEU A 125 5.99 -3.34 26.06
N TYR A 126 4.71 -3.39 26.44
CA TYR A 126 3.69 -4.06 25.62
C TYR A 126 3.53 -3.40 24.24
N ILE A 127 3.48 -2.07 24.17
CA ILE A 127 3.39 -1.33 22.91
C ILE A 127 4.61 -1.61 22.03
N ILE A 128 5.82 -1.57 22.60
CA ILE A 128 7.07 -1.86 21.87
C ILE A 128 7.07 -3.28 21.31
N GLN A 129 6.71 -4.26 22.14
CA GLN A 129 6.73 -5.66 21.74
C GLN A 129 5.77 -5.91 20.57
N ASP A 130 4.57 -5.35 20.65
CA ASP A 130 3.56 -5.55 19.63
C ASP A 130 3.84 -4.74 18.36
N TYR A 131 4.36 -3.52 18.49
CA TYR A 131 4.82 -2.73 17.35
C TYR A 131 5.94 -3.45 16.57
N LYS A 132 6.93 -4.02 17.27
CA LYS A 132 7.99 -4.84 16.65
C LYS A 132 7.41 -6.07 15.95
N ARG A 133 6.42 -6.74 16.55
CA ARG A 133 5.73 -7.88 15.93
C ARG A 133 5.07 -7.48 14.61
N ILE A 134 4.36 -6.36 14.58
CA ILE A 134 3.70 -5.85 13.36
C ILE A 134 4.75 -5.55 12.28
N LYS A 135 5.85 -4.86 12.62
CA LYS A 135 6.92 -4.56 11.66
C LYS A 135 7.63 -5.79 11.11
N LEU A 136 7.82 -6.82 11.93
CA LEU A 136 8.37 -8.09 11.47
C LEU A 136 7.40 -8.80 10.50
N ASP A 137 6.11 -8.80 10.80
CA ASP A 137 5.10 -9.39 9.93
C ASP A 137 5.01 -8.65 8.58
N GLU A 138 4.98 -7.31 8.60
CA GLU A 138 5.03 -6.48 7.39
C GLU A 138 6.25 -6.80 6.51
N ASN A 139 7.45 -6.82 7.09
CA ASN A 139 8.67 -7.17 6.36
C ASN A 139 8.63 -8.60 5.81
N SER A 140 8.11 -9.56 6.59
CA SER A 140 7.99 -10.95 6.15
C SER A 140 7.06 -11.05 4.93
N ARG A 141 5.91 -10.39 4.96
CA ARG A 141 4.93 -10.36 3.86
C ARG A 141 5.50 -9.72 2.61
N LEU A 142 6.23 -8.61 2.76
CA LEU A 142 6.92 -7.96 1.64
C LEU A 142 7.94 -8.90 0.98
N SER A 143 8.74 -9.61 1.79
CA SER A 143 9.71 -10.58 1.29
C SER A 143 9.07 -11.78 0.58
N LEU A 144 7.97 -12.31 1.12
CA LEU A 144 7.17 -13.38 0.53
C LEU A 144 6.57 -12.95 -0.82
N THR A 145 6.02 -11.73 -0.89
CA THR A 145 5.43 -11.18 -2.11
C THR A 145 6.49 -10.99 -3.18
N TRP A 146 7.67 -10.47 -2.82
CA TRP A 146 8.77 -10.29 -3.76
C TRP A 146 9.32 -11.62 -4.29
N ASN A 147 9.44 -12.63 -3.42
CA ASN A 147 9.82 -13.98 -3.82
C ASN A 147 8.77 -14.62 -4.74
N LEU A 148 7.49 -14.44 -4.43
CA LEU A 148 6.39 -14.90 -5.27
C LEU A 148 6.43 -14.27 -6.67
N HIS A 149 6.62 -12.95 -6.77
CA HIS A 149 6.76 -12.28 -8.06
C HIS A 149 7.94 -12.83 -8.87
N ARG A 150 9.07 -13.09 -8.22
CA ARG A 150 10.24 -13.68 -8.87
C ARG A 150 9.96 -15.10 -9.38
N GLU A 151 9.31 -15.94 -8.59
CA GLU A 151 8.94 -17.30 -9.01
C GLU A 151 7.90 -17.28 -10.13
N ILE A 152 6.89 -16.40 -10.05
CA ILE A 152 5.93 -16.18 -11.15
C ILE A 152 6.67 -15.73 -12.42
N SER A 153 7.59 -14.77 -12.35
CA SER A 153 8.35 -14.34 -13.52
C SER A 153 9.21 -15.46 -14.14
N LYS A 154 9.84 -16.31 -13.31
CA LYS A 154 10.59 -17.48 -13.80
C LYS A 154 9.68 -18.52 -14.44
N ILE A 155 8.52 -18.77 -13.83
CA ILE A 155 7.50 -19.67 -14.36
C ILE A 155 6.99 -19.11 -15.69
N ASN A 156 6.61 -17.84 -15.76
CA ASN A 156 6.19 -17.17 -16.99
C ASN A 156 7.25 -17.31 -18.09
N TYR A 157 8.53 -17.04 -17.80
CA TYR A 157 9.60 -17.15 -18.80
C TYR A 157 9.73 -18.57 -19.39
N ARG A 158 9.65 -19.60 -18.53
CA ARG A 158 9.69 -21.01 -18.99
C ARG A 158 8.42 -21.39 -19.75
N ILE A 159 7.25 -21.00 -19.23
CA ILE A 159 5.94 -21.28 -19.83
C ILE A 159 5.77 -20.62 -21.21
N HIS A 160 6.20 -19.36 -21.36
CA HIS A 160 6.17 -18.66 -22.65
C HIS A 160 6.99 -19.41 -23.72
N THR A 161 8.11 -20.02 -23.33
CA THR A 161 8.97 -20.75 -24.27
C THR A 161 8.26 -21.95 -24.91
N ASP A 162 7.34 -22.61 -24.19
CA ASP A 162 6.66 -23.81 -24.69
C ASP A 162 5.38 -23.46 -25.47
N ALA A 163 4.62 -22.44 -25.06
CA ALA A 163 3.48 -21.94 -25.82
C ALA A 163 3.88 -21.30 -27.17
N ILE A 164 5.00 -20.55 -27.21
CA ILE A 164 5.56 -20.00 -28.46
C ILE A 164 5.89 -21.12 -29.44
N LYS A 165 6.49 -22.22 -28.98
CA LYS A 165 6.84 -23.36 -29.85
C LYS A 165 5.62 -24.07 -30.45
N GLN A 166 4.49 -24.08 -29.74
CA GLN A 166 3.32 -24.86 -30.14
C GLN A 166 2.37 -24.10 -31.07
N TYR A 167 2.24 -22.77 -30.92
CA TYR A 167 1.21 -21.99 -31.63
C TYR A 167 1.72 -20.79 -32.44
N LEU A 168 2.90 -20.26 -32.11
CA LEU A 168 3.42 -19.03 -32.73
C LEU A 168 4.51 -19.29 -33.78
N MET A 169 4.71 -20.55 -34.20
CA MET A 169 5.70 -20.93 -35.22
C MET A 169 5.24 -20.71 -36.68
N ASP A 170 3.94 -20.80 -36.96
CA ASP A 170 3.40 -20.70 -38.33
C ASP A 170 2.74 -19.34 -38.53
N ASP A 171 3.07 -18.56 -39.57
CA ASP A 171 2.48 -17.23 -39.88
C ASP A 171 0.94 -17.23 -40.08
N LEU A 172 0.28 -16.09 -39.81
CA LEU A 172 -1.16 -15.92 -40.06
C LEU A 172 -1.43 -15.95 -41.56
N THR A 173 -2.55 -16.51 -41.98
CA THR A 173 -2.94 -16.47 -43.39
C THR A 173 -3.51 -15.09 -43.77
N ASP A 174 -3.38 -14.72 -45.05
CA ASP A 174 -3.94 -13.46 -45.56
C ASP A 174 -5.46 -13.34 -45.33
N ASP A 175 -6.17 -14.47 -45.36
CA ASP A 175 -7.59 -14.56 -45.06
C ASP A 175 -7.93 -14.23 -43.60
N GLN A 176 -7.06 -14.60 -42.66
CA GLN A 176 -7.20 -14.26 -41.23
C GLN A 176 -6.90 -12.77 -41.00
N LEU A 177 -5.86 -12.25 -41.65
CA LEU A 177 -5.46 -10.83 -41.55
C LEU A 177 -6.47 -9.88 -42.20
N GLY A 178 -7.19 -10.33 -43.23
CA GLY A 178 -8.22 -9.55 -43.92
C GLY A 178 -9.60 -9.56 -43.25
N PHE A 179 -9.80 -10.38 -42.21
CA PHE A 179 -11.10 -10.53 -41.57
C PHE A 179 -11.37 -9.41 -40.57
N LYS A 180 -12.50 -8.70 -40.71
CA LYS A 180 -12.95 -7.72 -39.71
C LYS A 180 -13.66 -8.44 -38.57
N TYR A 181 -12.98 -8.56 -37.43
CA TYR A 181 -13.53 -9.26 -36.26
C TYR A 181 -14.63 -8.46 -35.58
N ALA A 182 -15.69 -9.15 -35.16
CA ALA A 182 -16.82 -8.53 -34.46
C ALA A 182 -16.49 -8.19 -32.99
N SER A 183 -15.46 -8.79 -32.42
CA SER A 183 -15.00 -8.53 -31.05
C SER A 183 -13.47 -8.64 -30.95
N GLU A 184 -12.87 -7.83 -30.07
CA GLU A 184 -11.42 -7.92 -29.75
C GLU A 184 -11.07 -9.30 -29.17
N ALA A 185 -12.01 -9.92 -28.44
CA ALA A 185 -11.83 -11.27 -27.90
C ALA A 185 -11.67 -12.32 -29.02
N ASP A 186 -12.43 -12.24 -30.11
CA ASP A 186 -12.28 -13.16 -31.25
C ASP A 186 -10.97 -12.93 -32.02
N MET A 187 -10.51 -11.68 -32.14
CA MET A 187 -9.21 -11.37 -32.74
C MET A 187 -8.07 -12.01 -31.94
N LEU A 188 -8.09 -11.85 -30.61
CA LEU A 188 -7.09 -12.44 -29.71
C LEU A 188 -7.15 -13.98 -29.72
N ASN A 189 -8.34 -14.55 -29.79
CA ASN A 189 -8.50 -16.00 -29.92
C ASN A 189 -7.91 -16.53 -31.24
N VAL A 190 -8.05 -15.78 -32.36
CA VAL A 190 -7.41 -16.18 -33.62
C VAL A 190 -5.91 -15.99 -33.56
N ALA A 191 -5.41 -14.91 -32.96
CA ALA A 191 -3.97 -14.67 -32.84
C ALA A 191 -3.26 -15.80 -32.08
N LEU A 192 -3.90 -16.34 -31.03
CA LEU A 192 -3.31 -17.39 -30.19
C LEU A 192 -3.65 -18.82 -30.63
N PHE A 193 -4.92 -19.10 -30.94
CA PHE A 193 -5.41 -20.47 -31.16
C PHE A 193 -5.72 -20.77 -32.64
N ASN A 194 -5.48 -19.81 -33.54
CA ASN A 194 -5.85 -19.86 -34.97
C ASN A 194 -7.35 -20.12 -35.23
N LYS A 195 -8.22 -19.90 -34.23
CA LYS A 195 -9.66 -20.21 -34.30
C LYS A 195 -10.52 -19.15 -33.62
N ARG A 196 -11.70 -18.88 -34.18
CA ARG A 196 -12.74 -18.06 -33.55
C ARG A 196 -13.54 -18.88 -32.54
N ALA A 197 -14.17 -18.21 -31.57
CA ALA A 197 -14.99 -18.89 -30.56
C ALA A 197 -16.11 -19.74 -31.20
N LYS A 198 -16.70 -19.26 -32.31
CA LYS A 198 -17.73 -20.00 -33.05
C LYS A 198 -17.19 -21.28 -33.69
N GLN A 199 -16.03 -21.21 -34.35
CA GLN A 199 -15.40 -22.36 -35.00
C GLN A 199 -15.03 -23.43 -33.98
N TRP A 200 -14.49 -23.02 -32.84
CA TRP A 200 -14.17 -23.96 -31.76
C TRP A 200 -15.41 -24.69 -31.22
N ARG A 201 -16.56 -24.00 -31.06
CA ARG A 201 -17.82 -24.64 -30.63
C ARG A 201 -18.39 -25.59 -31.69
N GLU A 202 -18.25 -25.24 -32.98
CA GLU A 202 -18.68 -26.10 -34.08
C GLU A 202 -17.86 -27.40 -34.15
N GLU A 203 -16.56 -27.33 -33.85
CA GLU A 203 -15.66 -28.49 -33.78
C GLU A 203 -15.79 -29.31 -32.49
N ASN A 204 -16.29 -28.71 -31.41
CA ASN A 204 -16.41 -29.34 -30.09
C ASN A 204 -17.86 -29.30 -29.57
N PRO A 205 -18.83 -29.95 -30.26
CA PRO A 205 -20.25 -29.87 -29.91
C PRO A 205 -20.58 -30.50 -28.54
N ASP A 206 -19.77 -31.46 -28.08
CA ASP A 206 -19.99 -32.19 -26.83
C ASP A 206 -19.37 -31.53 -25.59
N LEU A 207 -18.52 -30.51 -25.79
CA LEU A 207 -17.84 -29.79 -24.70
C LEU A 207 -18.65 -28.56 -24.27
N LYS A 208 -18.87 -28.42 -22.96
CA LYS A 208 -19.54 -27.25 -22.38
C LYS A 208 -18.53 -26.15 -22.07
N GLY A 209 -18.78 -24.93 -22.52
CA GLY A 209 -17.92 -23.77 -22.24
C GLY A 209 -17.38 -23.12 -23.51
N ASN A 210 -16.23 -22.46 -23.38
CA ASN A 210 -15.49 -21.83 -24.46
C ASN A 210 -14.06 -22.40 -24.55
N MET A 211 -13.36 -22.15 -25.65
CA MET A 211 -11.98 -22.57 -25.88
C MET A 211 -11.01 -22.20 -24.74
N ARG A 212 -11.24 -21.06 -24.07
CA ARG A 212 -10.44 -20.62 -22.92
C ARG A 212 -10.62 -21.52 -21.70
N ASP A 213 -11.77 -22.18 -21.53
CA ASP A 213 -12.02 -23.08 -20.40
C ASP A 213 -11.27 -24.42 -20.56
N TYR A 214 -10.86 -24.73 -21.78
CA TYR A 214 -10.09 -25.93 -22.14
C TYR A 214 -8.65 -25.60 -22.55
N ALA A 215 -8.25 -24.33 -22.43
CA ALA A 215 -6.90 -23.88 -22.71
C ALA A 215 -5.98 -24.28 -21.54
N SER A 216 -4.73 -24.58 -21.87
CA SER A 216 -3.71 -24.85 -20.86
C SER A 216 -3.42 -23.58 -20.03
N LEU A 217 -2.83 -23.74 -18.85
CA LEU A 217 -2.44 -22.59 -18.03
C LEU A 217 -1.44 -21.69 -18.79
N GLU A 218 -0.62 -22.33 -19.64
CA GLU A 218 0.35 -21.71 -20.52
C GLU A 218 -0.32 -20.82 -21.58
N GLU A 219 -1.34 -21.35 -22.26
CA GLU A 219 -2.12 -20.63 -23.27
C GLU A 219 -2.89 -19.45 -22.67
N LEU A 220 -3.52 -19.65 -21.51
CA LEU A 220 -4.26 -18.59 -20.81
C LEU A 220 -3.37 -17.42 -20.38
N LEU A 221 -2.13 -17.72 -19.98
CA LEU A 221 -1.15 -16.70 -19.61
C LEU A 221 -0.66 -15.90 -20.82
N VAL A 222 -0.40 -16.55 -21.96
CA VAL A 222 -0.07 -15.85 -23.20
C VAL A 222 -1.21 -14.95 -23.63
N LEU A 223 -2.44 -15.44 -23.55
CA LEU A 223 -3.64 -14.68 -23.89
C LEU A 223 -3.74 -13.40 -23.06
N ALA A 224 -3.62 -13.49 -21.73
CA ALA A 224 -3.69 -12.33 -20.82
C ALA A 224 -2.65 -11.24 -21.14
N ASN A 225 -1.44 -11.65 -21.55
CA ASN A 225 -0.41 -10.70 -21.98
C ASN A 225 -0.73 -10.07 -23.34
N MET A 226 -1.25 -10.85 -24.29
CA MET A 226 -1.76 -10.33 -25.56
C MET A 226 -2.89 -9.32 -25.35
N GLU A 227 -3.82 -9.56 -24.41
CA GLU A 227 -4.89 -8.58 -24.11
C GLU A 227 -4.30 -7.27 -23.59
N SER A 228 -3.30 -7.35 -22.71
CA SER A 228 -2.60 -6.19 -22.15
C SER A 228 -1.81 -5.41 -23.19
N TYR A 229 -1.09 -6.09 -24.09
CA TYR A 229 -0.34 -5.44 -25.16
C TYR A 229 -1.28 -4.85 -26.23
N ASN A 230 -2.36 -5.55 -26.58
CA ASN A 230 -3.37 -5.05 -27.52
C ASN A 230 -4.03 -3.75 -27.01
N ALA A 231 -4.27 -3.63 -25.71
CA ALA A 231 -4.80 -2.39 -25.12
C ALA A 231 -3.88 -1.18 -25.38
N ILE A 232 -2.56 -1.37 -25.28
CA ILE A 232 -1.56 -0.34 -25.59
C ILE A 232 -1.55 0.01 -27.09
N LEU A 233 -1.65 -1.01 -27.95
CA LEU A 233 -1.69 -0.81 -29.40
C LEU A 233 -2.96 -0.07 -29.85
N ILE A 234 -4.11 -0.33 -29.20
CA ILE A 234 -5.36 0.41 -29.42
C ILE A 234 -5.18 1.87 -29.01
N GLU A 235 -4.55 2.15 -27.86
CA GLU A 235 -4.27 3.51 -27.40
C GLU A 235 -3.38 4.29 -28.38
N LYS A 236 -2.44 3.61 -29.02
CA LYS A 236 -1.56 4.18 -30.07
C LYS A 236 -2.25 4.36 -31.42
N GLY A 237 -3.50 3.93 -31.58
CA GLY A 237 -4.26 4.06 -32.82
C GLY A 237 -3.83 3.09 -33.93
N THR A 238 -3.10 2.01 -33.60
CA THR A 238 -2.66 0.99 -34.57
C THR A 238 -3.85 0.25 -35.16
N GLU A 239 -3.86 0.00 -36.48
CA GLU A 239 -4.96 -0.69 -37.15
C GLU A 239 -5.03 -2.18 -36.76
N GLN A 240 -6.23 -2.76 -36.76
CA GLN A 240 -6.48 -4.14 -36.28
C GLN A 240 -5.55 -5.19 -36.94
N LYS A 241 -5.30 -5.06 -38.25
CA LYS A 241 -4.42 -5.95 -39.01
C LYS A 241 -2.97 -5.89 -38.51
N GLU A 242 -2.45 -4.68 -38.27
CA GLU A 242 -1.09 -4.48 -37.75
C GLU A 242 -0.97 -4.99 -36.32
N ARG A 243 -1.99 -4.81 -35.49
CA ARG A 243 -2.01 -5.36 -34.13
C ARG A 243 -1.95 -6.88 -34.13
N MET A 244 -2.66 -7.55 -35.04
CA MET A 244 -2.60 -9.01 -35.15
C MET A 244 -1.22 -9.54 -35.53
N ILE A 245 -0.47 -8.77 -36.31
CA ILE A 245 0.92 -9.11 -36.66
C ILE A 245 1.83 -8.89 -35.44
N GLU A 246 1.67 -7.77 -34.72
CA GLU A 246 2.49 -7.46 -33.54
C GLU A 246 2.19 -8.32 -32.31
N LEU A 247 0.97 -8.85 -32.20
CA LEU A 247 0.59 -9.72 -31.08
C LEU A 247 1.14 -11.14 -31.21
N ARG A 248 1.71 -11.48 -32.36
CA ARG A 248 2.25 -12.79 -32.68
C ARG A 248 3.76 -12.84 -32.49
#